data_AF-A0A2H0Q9F8-F1
#
_entry.id   AF-A0A2H0Q9F8-F1
#
_cell.length_a   1.000
_cell.length_b   1.000
_cell.length_c   1.000
_cell.angle_alpha   90.00
_cell.angle_beta   90.00
_cell.angle_gamma   90.00
#
_symmetry.space_group_name_H-M   'P 1'
#
loop_
_entity.id
_entity.type
_entity.pdbx_description
1 polymer ?
#
loop_
_entity_poly.entity_id
_entity_poly.type
_entity_poly.pdbx_seq_one_letter_code
_entity_poly.pdbx_strand_id
1 'polypeptide(L)'
;MEYNILKNTFIGRIILGVLGLIWFFILIAIVLAVFDEYMLSSLYGIGLIVLGFILFLSAKIHVFKKGKFFSFGTNFMSEKISIIYYAGYFLILSGLLVSFTFKI
;
A
#
# COMPACT_ATOMS: atom_id res chain seq x y z
N MET A 1 3.89 -18.69 -15.00
CA MET A 1 3.86 -20.07 -14.44
C MET A 1 4.47 -20.10 -13.04
N GLU A 2 5.58 -19.40 -12.79
CA GLU A 2 6.32 -19.39 -11.50
C GLU A 2 5.55 -18.80 -10.30
N TYR A 3 4.72 -17.77 -10.50
CA TYR A 3 3.92 -17.18 -9.41
C TYR A 3 2.92 -18.15 -8.79
N ASN A 4 2.37 -19.09 -9.56
CA ASN A 4 1.46 -20.12 -9.05
C ASN A 4 2.19 -21.18 -8.21
N ILE A 5 3.47 -21.44 -8.50
CA ILE A 5 4.33 -22.38 -7.74
C ILE A 5 4.70 -21.76 -6.38
N LEU A 6 5.09 -20.48 -6.37
CA LEU A 6 5.37 -19.73 -5.15
C LEU A 6 4.14 -19.60 -4.23
N LYS A 7 2.94 -19.45 -4.80
CA LYS A 7 1.72 -19.27 -4.01
C LYS A 7 1.21 -20.55 -3.33
N ASN A 8 1.48 -21.72 -3.93
CA ASN A 8 1.01 -23.03 -3.43
C ASN A 8 1.99 -23.71 -2.48
N THR A 9 3.23 -23.24 -2.39
CA THR A 9 4.24 -23.77 -1.47
C THR A 9 4.32 -22.90 -0.21
N PHE A 10 4.53 -23.54 0.96
CA PHE A 10 4.71 -22.85 2.24
C PHE A 10 5.86 -21.82 2.18
N ILE A 11 6.95 -22.19 1.49
CA ILE A 11 8.15 -21.37 1.29
C ILE A 11 7.82 -20.14 0.44
N GLY A 12 7.10 -20.29 -0.68
CA GLY A 12 6.79 -19.14 -1.53
C GLY A 12 5.80 -18.17 -0.89
N ARG A 13 4.92 -18.64 0.01
CA ARG A 13 4.13 -17.75 0.87
C ARG A 13 5.02 -16.91 1.80
N ILE A 14 6.03 -17.50 2.40
CA ILE A 14 7.00 -16.77 3.25
C ILE A 14 7.76 -15.74 2.41
N ILE A 15 8.29 -16.12 1.24
CA ILE A 15 9.02 -15.21 0.34
C ILE A 15 8.14 -14.02 -0.06
N LEU A 16 6.90 -14.27 -0.48
CA LEU A 16 5.94 -13.21 -0.82
C LEU A 16 5.61 -12.34 0.38
N GLY A 17 5.62 -12.89 1.59
CA GLY A 17 5.42 -12.15 2.83
C GLY A 17 6.55 -11.25 3.20
N VAL A 18 7.78 -11.75 3.11
CA VAL A 18 9.00 -10.97 3.30
C VAL A 18 9.04 -9.83 2.27
N LEU A 19 8.76 -10.12 1.00
CA LEU A 19 8.68 -9.08 -0.05
C LEU A 19 7.60 -8.03 0.24
N GLY A 20 6.42 -8.44 0.72
CA GLY A 20 5.37 -7.51 1.11
C GLY A 20 5.74 -6.63 2.31
N LEU A 21 6.43 -7.21 3.29
CA LEU A 21 6.97 -6.50 4.46
C LEU A 21 8.07 -5.52 4.05
N ILE A 22 8.97 -5.92 3.16
CA ILE A 22 10.00 -5.06 2.59
C ILE A 22 9.35 -3.88 1.87
N TRP A 23 8.35 -4.12 1.01
CA TRP A 23 7.61 -3.06 0.34
C TRP A 23 6.92 -2.11 1.32
N PHE A 24 6.36 -2.64 2.40
CA PHE A 24 5.74 -1.85 3.46
C PHE A 24 6.76 -0.96 4.16
N PHE A 25 7.93 -1.50 4.54
CA PHE A 25 9.01 -0.73 5.15
C PHE A 25 9.63 0.30 4.21
N ILE A 26 9.77 -0.02 2.93
CA ILE A 26 10.20 0.94 1.90
C ILE A 26 9.19 2.09 1.81
N LEU A 27 7.89 1.79 1.82
CA LEU A 27 6.86 2.82 1.77
C LEU A 27 6.90 3.72 3.01
N ILE A 28 7.09 3.14 4.20
CA ILE A 28 7.29 3.90 5.45
C ILE A 28 8.57 4.74 5.37
N ALA A 29 9.68 4.18 4.92
CA ALA A 29 10.95 4.88 4.80
C ALA A 29 10.87 6.06 3.83
N ILE A 30 10.15 5.91 2.71
CA ILE A 30 9.88 7.00 1.77
C ILE A 30 9.03 8.09 2.45
N VAL A 31 7.97 7.70 3.18
CA VAL A 31 7.15 8.66 3.93
C VAL A 31 7.98 9.40 4.98
N LEU A 32 8.82 8.71 5.75
CA LEU A 32 9.68 9.32 6.78
C LEU A 32 10.78 10.20 6.18
N ALA A 33 11.44 9.77 5.10
CA ALA A 33 12.44 10.58 4.41
C ALA A 33 11.83 11.85 3.80
N VAL A 34 10.59 11.76 3.29
CA VAL A 34 9.83 12.94 2.85
C VAL A 34 9.38 13.79 4.04
N PHE A 35 9.20 13.21 5.23
CA PHE A 35 8.83 13.95 6.44
C PHE A 35 9.97 14.81 7.01
N ASP A 36 11.21 14.32 7.00
CA ASP A 36 12.36 15.03 7.57
C ASP A 36 12.86 16.18 6.69
N GLU A 37 12.83 16.04 5.37
CA GLU A 37 13.27 17.12 4.45
C GLU A 37 12.19 18.16 4.10
N TYR A 38 10.89 17.83 4.28
CA TYR A 38 9.79 18.64 3.72
C TYR A 38 8.72 19.04 4.74
N MET A 39 9.11 19.30 6.00
CA MET A 39 8.24 19.98 6.96
C MET A 39 7.85 21.37 6.44
N LEU A 40 6.70 21.47 5.76
CA LEU A 40 5.63 22.48 5.89
C LEU A 40 4.79 22.67 4.63
N SER A 41 5.23 22.25 3.43
CA SER A 41 4.62 22.75 2.20
C SER A 41 3.26 22.12 1.85
N SER A 42 2.87 20.98 2.44
CA SER A 42 1.53 20.44 2.22
C SER A 42 1.10 19.40 3.27
N LEU A 43 0.59 19.87 4.41
CA LEU A 43 -0.20 19.04 5.35
C LEU A 43 -1.31 18.26 4.62
N TYR A 44 -1.82 18.81 3.53
CA TYR A 44 -2.82 18.17 2.66
C TYR A 44 -2.27 16.93 1.94
N GLY A 45 -1.05 16.98 1.41
CA GLY A 45 -0.38 15.84 0.76
C GLY A 45 -0.16 14.69 1.74
N ILE A 46 0.34 15.01 2.94
CA ILE A 46 0.50 14.04 4.03
C ILE A 46 -0.85 13.43 4.43
N GLY A 47 -1.89 14.26 4.60
CA GLY A 47 -3.24 13.81 4.93
C GLY A 47 -3.81 12.84 3.91
N LEU A 48 -3.62 13.11 2.61
CA LEU A 48 -4.03 12.22 1.51
C LEU A 48 -3.27 10.89 1.53
N ILE A 49 -1.97 10.90 1.79
CA ILE A 49 -1.15 9.68 1.91
C ILE A 49 -1.63 8.83 3.08
N VAL A 50 -1.83 9.43 4.26
CA VAL A 50 -2.30 8.71 5.46
C VAL A 50 -3.70 8.14 5.23
N LEU A 51 -4.62 8.94 4.69
CA LEU A 51 -5.98 8.50 4.37
C LEU A 51 -5.97 7.34 3.35
N GLY A 52 -5.20 7.49 2.28
CA GLY A 52 -5.05 6.47 1.26
C GLY A 52 -4.45 5.16 1.81
N PHE A 53 -3.49 5.28 2.70
CA PHE A 53 -2.90 4.13 3.39
C PHE A 53 -3.88 3.42 4.31
N ILE A 54 -4.71 4.15 5.06
CA ILE A 54 -5.77 3.56 5.89
C ILE A 54 -6.76 2.76 5.04
N LEU A 55 -7.19 3.31 3.90
CA LEU A 55 -8.10 2.62 2.98
C LEU A 55 -7.46 1.37 2.37
N PHE A 56 -6.21 1.47 1.92
CA PHE A 56 -5.42 0.34 1.45
C PHE A 56 -5.31 -0.75 2.52
N LEU A 57 -4.99 -0.38 3.76
CA LEU A 57 -4.82 -1.31 4.87
C LEU A 57 -6.15 -1.97 5.23
N SER A 58 -7.26 -1.22 5.24
CA SER A 58 -8.62 -1.75 5.46
C SER A 58 -8.98 -2.83 4.43
N ALA A 59 -8.68 -2.57 3.15
CA ALA A 59 -8.89 -3.56 2.09
C ALA A 59 -8.00 -4.81 2.29
N LYS A 60 -6.74 -4.63 2.69
CA LYS A 60 -5.80 -5.72 3.03
C LYS A 60 -6.27 -6.55 4.23
N ILE A 61 -6.80 -5.92 5.29
CA ILE A 61 -7.38 -6.58 6.46
C ILE A 61 -8.53 -7.48 6.05
N HIS A 62 -9.38 -7.05 5.12
CA HIS A 62 -10.47 -7.88 4.61
C HIS A 62 -9.95 -9.16 3.91
N VAL A 63 -8.82 -9.07 3.21
CA VAL A 63 -8.19 -10.23 2.56
C VAL A 63 -7.47 -11.13 3.58
N PHE A 64 -6.86 -10.55 4.61
CA PHE A 64 -6.27 -11.28 5.74
C PHE A 64 -7.33 -12.12 6.47
N LYS A 65 -8.53 -11.57 6.70
CA LYS A 65 -9.66 -12.29 7.30
C LYS A 65 -10.12 -13.50 6.47
N LYS A 66 -9.84 -13.52 5.16
CA LYS A 66 -10.10 -14.68 4.27
C LYS A 66 -8.95 -15.69 4.25
N GLY A 67 -7.99 -15.59 5.18
CA GLY A 67 -6.83 -16.49 5.29
C GLY A 67 -5.80 -16.32 4.17
N LYS A 68 -5.89 -15.22 3.40
CA LYS A 68 -4.99 -14.92 2.29
C LYS A 68 -4.04 -13.81 2.76
N PHE A 69 -2.89 -14.19 3.29
CA PHE A 69 -1.92 -13.21 3.78
C PHE A 69 -1.12 -12.53 2.66
N PHE A 70 -0.97 -13.22 1.55
CA PHE A 70 -0.12 -12.81 0.43
C PHE A 70 -0.92 -12.76 -0.86
N SER A 71 -1.61 -11.63 -1.06
CA SER A 71 -2.12 -11.26 -2.37
C SER A 71 -1.74 -9.83 -2.72
N PHE A 72 -1.29 -9.69 -3.97
CA PHE A 72 -1.16 -8.42 -4.66
C PHE A 72 -2.35 -8.25 -5.60
N GLY A 73 -2.86 -7.03 -5.71
CA GLY A 73 -4.05 -6.72 -6.49
C GLY A 73 -5.36 -7.21 -5.85
N THR A 74 -6.44 -7.09 -6.62
CA THR A 74 -7.82 -7.23 -6.11
C THR A 74 -8.45 -8.60 -6.35
N ASN A 75 -7.67 -9.58 -6.80
CA ASN A 75 -8.12 -10.94 -7.16
C ASN A 75 -8.87 -11.71 -6.06
N PHE A 76 -8.71 -11.34 -4.79
CA PHE A 76 -9.39 -11.96 -3.64
C PHE A 76 -10.35 -11.02 -2.90
N MET A 77 -10.51 -9.82 -3.45
CA MET A 77 -11.38 -8.80 -2.91
C MET A 77 -12.75 -8.90 -3.58
N SER A 78 -13.81 -8.61 -2.83
CA SER A 78 -15.09 -8.31 -3.47
C SER A 78 -14.97 -6.99 -4.22
N GLU A 79 -15.84 -6.76 -5.21
CA GLU A 79 -15.84 -5.55 -6.03
C GLU A 79 -15.81 -4.26 -5.19
N LYS A 80 -16.60 -4.20 -4.11
CA LYS A 80 -16.61 -3.06 -3.17
C LYS A 80 -15.25 -2.84 -2.48
N ILE A 81 -14.58 -3.91 -2.05
CA ILE A 81 -13.27 -3.83 -1.38
C ILE A 81 -12.16 -3.51 -2.39
N SER A 82 -12.29 -4.00 -3.63
CA SER A 82 -11.42 -3.67 -4.75
C SER A 82 -11.43 -2.16 -5.04
N ILE A 83 -12.61 -1.53 -5.01
CA ILE A 83 -12.73 -0.07 -5.18
C ILE A 83 -11.99 0.67 -4.06
N ILE A 84 -12.16 0.24 -2.80
CA ILE A 84 -11.45 0.85 -1.65
C ILE A 84 -9.93 0.70 -1.79
N TYR A 85 -9.47 -0.45 -2.26
CA TYR A 85 -8.05 -0.69 -2.52
C TYR A 85 -7.48 0.25 -3.58
N TYR A 86 -8.18 0.42 -4.71
CA TYR A 86 -7.76 1.35 -5.77
C TYR A 86 -7.86 2.81 -5.32
N ALA A 87 -8.91 3.18 -4.60
CA ALA A 87 -9.06 4.51 -4.02
C ALA A 87 -7.90 4.83 -3.06
N GLY A 88 -7.49 3.87 -2.23
CA GLY A 88 -6.33 3.99 -1.36
C GLY A 88 -5.04 4.28 -2.14
N TYR A 89 -4.77 3.52 -3.21
CA TYR A 89 -3.63 3.77 -4.10
C TYR A 89 -3.70 5.15 -4.75
N PHE A 90 -4.88 5.53 -5.25
CA PHE A 90 -5.07 6.80 -5.94
C PHE A 90 -4.85 7.99 -4.99
N LEU A 91 -5.28 7.87 -3.74
CA LEU A 91 -5.06 8.88 -2.70
C LEU A 91 -3.59 8.98 -2.29
N ILE A 92 -2.88 7.87 -2.13
CA ILE A 92 -1.43 7.88 -1.87
C ILE A 92 -0.71 8.57 -3.03
N LEU A 93 -1.03 8.21 -4.28
CA LEU A 93 -0.41 8.80 -5.46
C LEU A 93 -0.72 10.31 -5.56
N SER A 94 -1.96 10.70 -5.34
CA SER A 94 -2.39 12.10 -5.36
C SER A 94 -1.71 12.91 -4.26
N GLY A 95 -1.61 12.34 -3.04
CA GLY A 95 -0.92 12.97 -1.92
C GLY A 95 0.57 13.16 -2.20
N LEU A 96 1.24 12.17 -2.82
CA LEU A 96 2.61 12.32 -3.30
C LEU A 96 2.74 13.44 -4.33
N LEU A 97 1.89 13.45 -5.36
CA LEU A 97 1.91 14.51 -6.39
C LEU A 97 1.70 15.90 -5.79
N VAL A 98 0.77 16.04 -4.85
CA VAL A 98 0.52 17.28 -4.11
C VAL A 98 1.76 17.69 -3.32
N SER A 99 2.39 16.77 -2.58
CA SER A 99 3.63 17.03 -1.85
C SER A 99 4.77 17.50 -2.76
N PHE A 100 4.85 17.02 -4.01
CA PHE A 100 5.85 17.49 -4.99
C PHE A 100 5.47 18.79 -5.70
N THR A 101 4.17 19.08 -5.86
CA THR A 101 3.69 20.26 -6.62
C THR A 101 3.77 21.55 -5.81
N PHE A 102 3.59 21.49 -4.48
CA PHE A 102 3.77 22.65 -3.59
C PHE A 102 5.25 22.99 -3.29
N LYS A 103 6.16 22.45 -4.09
CA LYS A 103 7.59 22.78 -4.08
C LYS A 103 7.81 24.06 -4.90
N ILE A 104 7.28 25.20 -4.44
CA ILE A 104 7.59 26.55 -4.93
C ILE A 104 8.33 27.30 -3.83
#